data_AF-A0A0F8VSJ6-F1
#
_entry.id   AF-A0A0F8VSJ6-F1
#
_cell.length_a   1.000
_cell.length_b   1.000
_cell.length_c   1.000
_cell.angle_alpha   90.00
_cell.angle_beta   90.00
_cell.angle_gamma   90.00
#
_symmetry.space_group_name_H-M   'P 1'
#
loop_
_entity.id
_entity.type
_entity.pdbx_description
1 polymer ?
#
loop_
_entity_poly.entity_id
_entity_poly.type
_entity_poly.pdbx_seq_one_letter_code
_entity_poly.pdbx_strand_id
1 'polypeptide(L)'
;MPSPKFAFSKSWKPKDSPWAAKLRGSSLTFENTVGYPFLALTWISGSPLLWSDDFPTRPLRDKVLNSVAVIHASLIECTKATGRVTATDHFTRIINNKFRRVRDGLLPETTEQDCFDQRNNLSNVLLPELDNAPFAMDHGDLSPQNILIDAQGGVDGPGFIFRGC
;
A
#
# COMPACT_ATOMS: atom_id res chain seq x y z
N MET A 1 -14.48 5.00 -12.95
CA MET A 1 -13.05 5.34 -12.78
C MET A 1 -12.26 4.04 -12.70
N PRO A 2 -11.09 3.90 -13.36
CA PRO A 2 -10.26 2.72 -13.18
C PRO A 2 -9.83 2.61 -11.72
N SER A 3 -9.78 1.39 -11.18
CA SER A 3 -9.29 1.20 -9.80
C SER A 3 -7.85 1.71 -9.65
N PRO A 4 -7.44 2.19 -8.47
CA PRO A 4 -6.12 2.78 -8.28
C PRO A 4 -4.95 1.82 -8.61
N LYS A 5 -5.17 0.50 -8.48
CA LYS A 5 -4.26 -0.57 -8.95
C LYS A 5 -3.89 -0.43 -10.43
N PHE A 6 -4.82 0.05 -11.25
CA PHE A 6 -4.67 0.13 -12.71
C PHE A 6 -4.04 1.43 -13.18
N ALA A 7 -4.38 2.55 -12.54
CA ALA A 7 -3.80 3.86 -12.84
C ALA A 7 -2.27 3.83 -12.67
N PHE A 8 -1.81 3.16 -11.61
CA PHE A 8 -0.39 2.90 -11.34
C PHE A 8 0.28 2.10 -12.47
N SER A 9 -0.30 0.97 -12.88
CA SER A 9 0.32 0.08 -13.88
C SER A 9 0.53 0.72 -15.26
N LYS A 10 -0.21 1.80 -15.60
CA LYS A 10 -0.09 2.53 -16.87
C LYS A 10 0.80 3.77 -16.81
N SER A 11 0.87 4.47 -15.66
CA SER A 11 1.74 5.65 -15.47
C SER A 11 3.14 5.28 -15.00
N TRP A 12 3.29 4.13 -14.33
CA TRP A 12 4.56 3.56 -13.92
C TRP A 12 5.33 3.06 -15.16
N LYS A 13 6.53 3.61 -15.39
CA LYS A 13 7.47 3.08 -16.39
C LYS A 13 8.55 2.26 -15.65
N PRO A 14 8.39 0.92 -15.53
CA PRO A 14 9.26 0.04 -14.75
C PRO A 14 10.54 -0.29 -15.51
N LYS A 15 11.25 0.70 -16.07
CA LYS A 15 12.52 0.36 -16.73
C LYS A 15 13.52 -0.18 -15.71
N ASP A 16 13.48 0.28 -14.46
CA ASP A 16 14.55 0.01 -13.49
C ASP A 16 14.07 -0.47 -12.10
N SER A 17 12.82 -0.95 -11.96
CA SER A 17 12.33 -1.50 -10.68
C SER A 17 12.40 -3.03 -10.71
N PRO A 18 13.50 -3.67 -10.25
CA PRO A 18 13.63 -5.13 -10.25
C PRO A 18 12.63 -5.82 -9.31
N TRP A 19 12.06 -5.08 -8.37
CA TRP A 19 11.30 -5.56 -7.23
C TRP A 19 9.77 -5.66 -7.45
N ALA A 20 9.24 -5.31 -8.63
CA ALA A 20 7.80 -5.37 -8.91
C ALA A 20 7.48 -6.19 -10.15
N ALA A 21 6.31 -6.83 -10.13
CA ALA A 21 5.84 -7.63 -11.25
C ALA A 21 5.47 -6.69 -12.41
N LYS A 22 6.02 -6.96 -13.60
CA LYS A 22 5.82 -6.12 -14.78
C LYS A 22 4.48 -6.47 -15.44
N LEU A 23 3.69 -5.46 -15.77
CA LEU A 23 2.45 -5.63 -16.52
C LEU A 23 2.74 -6.22 -17.92
N ARG A 24 2.12 -7.36 -18.23
CA ARG A 24 2.17 -8.03 -19.54
C ARG A 24 0.92 -7.78 -20.38
N GLY A 25 -0.23 -7.58 -19.72
CA GLY A 25 -1.49 -7.28 -20.38
C GLY A 25 -2.58 -7.03 -19.35
N SER A 26 -3.68 -6.41 -19.77
CA SER A 26 -4.86 -6.23 -18.93
C SER A 26 -6.11 -6.08 -19.76
N SER A 27 -7.24 -6.45 -19.18
CA SER A 27 -8.56 -6.02 -19.62
C SER A 27 -9.32 -5.52 -18.40
N LEU A 28 -9.94 -4.35 -18.49
CA LEU A 28 -10.66 -3.73 -17.37
C LEU A 28 -12.17 -3.80 -17.53
N THR A 29 -12.63 -4.44 -18.60
CA THR A 29 -14.03 -4.57 -18.96
C THR A 29 -14.42 -6.04 -18.94
N PHE A 30 -15.72 -6.31 -18.84
CA PHE A 30 -16.25 -7.65 -19.03
C PHE A 30 -16.28 -8.06 -20.51
N GLU A 31 -16.13 -7.09 -21.41
CA GLU A 31 -16.06 -7.25 -22.86
C GLU A 31 -14.68 -7.76 -23.29
N ASN A 32 -14.33 -8.96 -22.86
CA ASN A 32 -13.13 -9.67 -23.31
C ASN A 32 -13.38 -11.18 -23.33
N THR A 33 -12.50 -11.96 -23.96
CA THR A 33 -12.68 -13.41 -24.14
C THR A 33 -12.71 -14.22 -22.85
N VAL A 34 -12.12 -13.70 -21.77
CA VAL A 34 -12.17 -14.29 -20.41
C VAL A 34 -13.51 -13.97 -19.73
N GLY A 35 -14.22 -12.94 -20.17
CA GLY A 35 -15.49 -12.50 -19.60
C GLY A 35 -15.39 -11.76 -18.27
N TYR A 36 -14.17 -11.45 -17.80
CA TYR A 36 -13.91 -10.76 -16.53
C TYR A 36 -12.74 -9.79 -16.64
N PRO A 37 -12.71 -8.70 -15.86
CA PRO A 37 -11.53 -7.85 -15.73
C PRO A 37 -10.33 -8.62 -15.17
N PHE A 38 -9.15 -8.44 -15.76
CA PHE A 38 -7.91 -9.12 -15.34
C PHE A 38 -6.65 -8.27 -15.52
N LEU A 39 -5.62 -8.67 -14.78
CA LEU A 39 -4.22 -8.26 -14.96
C LEU A 39 -3.37 -9.49 -15.22
N ALA A 40 -2.56 -9.45 -16.27
CA ALA A 40 -1.49 -10.40 -16.51
C ALA A 40 -0.16 -9.73 -16.16
N LEU A 41 0.56 -10.28 -15.18
CA LEU A 41 1.84 -9.76 -14.69
C LEU A 41 2.96 -10.78 -14.94
N THR A 42 4.22 -10.36 -14.89
CA THR A 42 5.33 -11.32 -14.84
C THR A 42 5.28 -12.13 -13.56
N TRP A 43 5.62 -13.42 -13.66
CA TRP A 43 5.88 -14.24 -12.51
C TRP A 43 7.11 -13.74 -11.74
N ILE A 44 7.00 -13.61 -10.42
CA ILE A 44 8.12 -13.40 -9.51
C ILE A 44 8.27 -14.69 -8.71
N SER A 45 9.47 -15.28 -8.74
CA SER A 45 9.77 -16.45 -7.92
C SER A 45 10.00 -16.02 -6.48
N GLY A 46 9.55 -16.83 -5.53
CA GLY A 46 9.77 -16.59 -4.11
C GLY A 46 8.66 -17.19 -3.26
N SER A 47 8.82 -17.06 -1.96
CA SER A 47 7.80 -17.40 -0.96
C SER A 47 7.41 -16.16 -0.17
N PRO A 48 6.17 -16.08 0.35
CA PRO A 48 5.79 -15.03 1.28
C PRO A 48 6.76 -14.95 2.46
N LEU A 49 7.07 -13.72 2.89
CA LEU A 49 7.92 -13.48 4.05
C LEU A 49 7.24 -14.04 5.31
N LEU A 50 7.91 -14.95 6.00
CA LEU A 50 7.54 -15.34 7.35
C LEU A 50 8.12 -14.33 8.33
N TRP A 51 7.29 -13.79 9.21
CA TRP A 51 7.69 -12.87 10.26
C TRP A 51 7.01 -13.24 11.58
N SER A 52 7.82 -13.41 12.62
CA SER A 52 7.42 -13.67 14.00
C SER A 52 8.31 -12.88 14.96
N ASP A 53 8.23 -13.14 16.26
CA ASP A 53 9.11 -12.50 17.24
C ASP A 53 10.57 -12.98 17.10
N ASP A 54 10.75 -14.24 16.70
CA ASP A 54 12.07 -14.89 16.63
C ASP A 54 12.59 -15.10 15.19
N PHE A 55 11.73 -14.98 14.17
CA PHE A 55 12.11 -15.15 12.78
C PHE A 55 11.64 -13.97 11.90
N PRO A 56 12.45 -13.47 10.95
CA PRO A 56 13.82 -13.89 10.66
C PRO A 56 14.82 -13.40 11.72
N THR A 57 16.07 -13.85 11.66
CA THR A 57 17.15 -13.35 12.53
C THR A 57 17.40 -11.86 12.27
N ARG A 58 18.00 -11.14 13.23
CA ARG A 58 18.25 -9.69 13.08
C ARG A 58 18.96 -9.28 11.79
N PRO A 59 20.06 -9.94 11.36
CA PRO A 59 20.71 -9.60 10.10
C PRO A 59 19.79 -9.68 8.89
N LEU A 60 18.91 -10.69 8.85
CA LEU A 60 17.95 -10.85 7.75
C LEU A 60 16.77 -9.87 7.88
N ARG A 61 16.32 -9.55 9.09
CA ARG A 61 15.33 -8.47 9.29
C ARG A 61 15.85 -7.14 8.79
N ASP A 62 17.08 -6.79 9.13
CA ASP A 62 17.67 -5.52 8.73
C ASP A 62 17.77 -5.42 7.21
N LYS A 63 18.14 -6.52 6.54
CA LYS A 63 18.13 -6.62 5.08
C LYS A 63 16.74 -6.39 4.50
N VAL A 64 15.72 -7.06 5.04
CA VAL A 64 14.32 -6.92 4.59
C VAL A 64 13.81 -5.49 4.79
N LEU A 65 14.01 -4.92 5.99
CA LEU A 65 13.58 -3.57 6.33
C LEU A 65 14.27 -2.53 5.46
N ASN A 66 15.55 -2.70 5.17
CA ASN A 66 16.29 -1.84 4.26
C ASN A 66 15.71 -1.91 2.84
N SER A 67 15.43 -3.11 2.31
CA SER A 67 14.78 -3.27 1.01
C SER A 67 13.41 -2.59 0.97
N VAL A 68 12.57 -2.78 1.99
CA VAL A 68 11.25 -2.12 2.10
C VAL A 68 11.40 -0.60 2.09
N ALA A 69 12.35 -0.06 2.87
CA ALA A 69 12.60 1.38 2.95
C ALA A 69 13.04 1.96 1.59
N VAL A 70 13.97 1.30 0.90
CA VAL A 70 14.45 1.71 -0.44
C VAL A 70 13.29 1.74 -1.44
N ILE A 71 12.41 0.75 -1.37
CA ILE A 71 11.28 0.68 -2.29
C ILE A 71 10.25 1.76 -1.97
N HIS A 72 9.94 1.98 -0.70
CA HIS A 72 9.05 3.08 -0.28
C HIS A 72 9.60 4.44 -0.71
N ALA A 73 10.90 4.69 -0.53
CA ALA A 73 11.52 5.92 -1.01
C ALA A 73 11.38 6.09 -2.52
N SER A 74 11.61 5.00 -3.28
CA SER A 74 11.44 5.02 -4.75
C SER A 74 9.98 5.28 -5.15
N LEU A 75 9.03 4.65 -4.46
CA LEU A 75 7.59 4.87 -4.68
C LEU A 75 7.20 6.31 -4.38
N ILE A 76 7.65 6.86 -3.26
CA ILE A 76 7.41 8.24 -2.88
C ILE A 76 7.92 9.16 -3.97
N GLU A 77 9.20 9.05 -4.35
CA GLU A 77 9.79 9.93 -5.35
C GLU A 77 9.10 9.85 -6.71
N CYS A 78 8.74 8.65 -7.18
CA CYS A 78 8.09 8.49 -8.49
C CYS A 78 6.60 8.87 -8.50
N THR A 79 5.93 8.93 -7.35
CA THR A 79 4.48 9.15 -7.27
C THR A 79 4.10 10.43 -6.53
N LYS A 80 5.11 11.17 -6.03
CA LYS A 80 4.92 12.42 -5.33
C LYS A 80 4.14 13.39 -6.19
N ALA A 81 3.02 13.86 -5.67
CA ALA A 81 2.18 14.86 -6.29
C ALA A 81 1.82 15.94 -5.27
N THR A 82 1.62 17.16 -5.75
CA THR A 82 1.10 18.25 -4.92
C THR A 82 -0.29 17.85 -4.42
N GLY A 83 -0.46 17.86 -3.10
CA GLY A 83 -1.73 17.54 -2.46
C GLY A 83 -2.83 18.53 -2.84
N ARG A 84 -4.03 18.02 -3.09
CA ARG A 84 -5.26 18.84 -3.18
C ARG A 84 -6.08 18.82 -1.88
N VAL A 85 -5.66 18.00 -0.92
CA VAL A 85 -6.33 17.70 0.34
C VAL A 85 -5.26 17.77 1.42
N THR A 86 -5.58 18.27 2.61
CA THR A 86 -4.61 18.29 3.71
C THR A 86 -4.50 16.92 4.39
N ALA A 87 -3.44 16.67 5.15
CA ALA A 87 -3.32 15.47 5.95
C ALA A 87 -4.50 15.36 6.94
N THR A 88 -4.85 16.48 7.57
CA THR A 88 -5.98 16.59 8.49
C THR A 88 -7.30 16.17 7.83
N ASP A 89 -7.61 16.69 6.63
CA ASP A 89 -8.83 16.34 5.90
C ASP A 89 -8.82 14.86 5.50
N HIS A 90 -7.68 14.34 5.07
CA HIS A 90 -7.52 12.94 4.68
C HIS A 90 -7.81 11.99 5.84
N PHE A 91 -7.17 12.18 7.00
CA PHE A 91 -7.35 11.33 8.16
C PHE A 91 -8.72 11.53 8.81
N THR A 92 -9.25 12.76 8.82
CA THR A 92 -10.63 13.02 9.26
C THR A 92 -11.65 12.24 8.44
N ARG A 93 -11.47 12.19 7.11
CA ARG A 93 -12.33 11.39 6.22
C ARG A 93 -12.23 9.89 6.52
N ILE A 94 -11.04 9.36 6.77
CA ILE A 94 -10.84 7.95 7.16
C ILE A 94 -11.59 7.63 8.45
N ILE A 95 -11.44 8.46 9.49
CA ILE A 95 -12.12 8.29 10.77
C ILE A 95 -13.64 8.35 10.60
N ASN A 96 -14.16 9.32 9.84
CA ASN A 96 -15.59 9.42 9.56
C ASN A 96 -16.14 8.20 8.81
N ASN A 97 -15.37 7.64 7.87
CA ASN A 97 -15.75 6.39 7.20
C ASN A 97 -15.75 5.20 8.17
N LYS A 98 -14.78 5.15 9.09
CA LYS A 98 -14.73 4.14 10.17
C LYS A 98 -15.95 4.26 11.08
N PHE A 99 -16.30 5.47 11.50
CA PHE A 99 -17.47 5.76 12.32
C PHE A 99 -18.77 5.26 11.69
N ARG A 100 -18.99 5.51 10.38
CA ARG A 100 -20.16 4.98 9.67
C ARG A 100 -20.18 3.45 9.71
N ARG A 101 -19.05 2.80 9.43
CA ARG A 101 -18.94 1.33 9.46
C ARG A 101 -19.20 0.75 10.86
N VAL A 102 -18.81 1.45 11.92
CA VAL A 102 -19.14 1.06 13.30
C VAL A 102 -20.65 1.10 13.52
N ARG A 103 -21.31 2.21 13.13
CA ARG A 103 -22.77 2.36 13.25
C ARG A 103 -23.56 1.33 12.45
N ASP A 104 -23.02 0.89 11.32
CA ASP A 104 -23.60 -0.15 10.48
C ASP A 104 -23.32 -1.57 11.01
N GLY A 105 -22.62 -1.73 12.14
CA GLY A 105 -22.26 -3.03 12.72
C GLY A 105 -21.16 -3.79 11.98
N LEU A 106 -20.44 -3.12 11.07
CA LEU A 106 -19.40 -3.72 10.21
C LEU A 106 -18.02 -3.77 10.87
N LEU A 107 -17.88 -3.21 12.08
CA LEU A 107 -16.64 -3.15 12.86
C LEU A 107 -16.93 -3.47 14.33
N PRO A 108 -17.22 -4.75 14.67
CA PRO A 108 -17.68 -5.13 16.01
C PRO A 108 -16.63 -4.91 17.12
N GLU A 109 -15.35 -4.84 16.75
CA GLU A 109 -14.23 -4.63 17.69
C GLU A 109 -13.90 -3.14 17.91
N THR A 110 -14.66 -2.22 17.31
CA THR A 110 -14.45 -0.77 17.47
C THR A 110 -15.75 -0.11 17.88
N THR A 111 -15.68 0.79 18.85
CA THR A 111 -16.82 1.58 19.33
C THR A 111 -16.89 2.94 18.64
N GLU A 112 -18.05 3.60 18.74
CA GLU A 112 -18.19 4.99 18.31
C GLU A 112 -17.25 5.92 19.09
N GLN A 113 -17.07 5.65 20.38
CA GLN A 113 -16.18 6.42 21.26
C GLN A 113 -14.73 6.36 20.77
N ASP A 114 -14.23 5.20 20.35
CA ASP A 114 -12.88 5.07 19.79
C ASP A 114 -12.67 6.00 18.58
N CYS A 115 -13.70 6.18 17.75
CA CYS A 115 -13.63 7.07 16.60
C CYS A 115 -13.62 8.55 17.02
N PHE A 116 -14.37 8.92 18.05
CA PHE A 116 -14.34 10.27 18.62
C PHE A 116 -12.97 10.58 19.24
N ASP A 117 -12.41 9.63 20.01
CA ASP A 117 -11.10 9.78 20.65
C ASP A 117 -9.99 9.93 19.61
N GLN A 118 -10.01 9.10 18.56
CA GLN A 118 -9.09 9.23 17.41
C GLN A 118 -9.18 10.59 16.74
N ARG A 119 -10.41 11.11 16.54
CA ARG A 119 -10.62 12.41 15.91
C ARG A 119 -10.08 13.56 16.78
N ASN A 120 -10.35 13.51 18.08
CA ASN A 120 -9.89 14.53 19.03
C ASN A 120 -8.37 14.52 19.20
N ASN A 121 -7.71 13.38 18.94
CA ASN A 121 -6.27 13.25 19.04
C ASN A 121 -5.51 13.64 17.76
N LEU A 122 -6.20 13.94 16.65
CA LEU A 122 -5.54 14.23 15.36
C LEU A 122 -4.51 15.37 15.46
N SER A 123 -4.83 16.46 16.16
CA SER A 123 -3.91 17.60 16.33
C SER A 123 -2.65 17.27 17.12
N ASN A 124 -2.66 16.19 17.91
CA ASN A 124 -1.51 15.77 18.71
C ASN A 124 -0.57 14.83 17.94
N VAL A 125 -1.07 14.19 16.87
CA VAL A 125 -0.31 13.21 16.07
C VAL A 125 0.10 13.72 14.70
N LEU A 126 -0.65 14.68 14.15
CA LEU A 126 -0.30 15.32 12.89
C LEU A 126 0.60 16.52 13.16
N LEU A 127 1.76 16.51 12.51
CA LEU A 127 2.68 17.65 12.51
C LEU A 127 2.10 18.77 11.63
N PRO A 128 1.81 19.96 12.17
CA PRO A 128 1.20 21.06 11.40
C PRO A 128 1.99 21.45 10.15
N GLU A 129 3.32 21.38 10.22
CA GLU A 129 4.23 21.64 9.10
C GLU A 129 4.11 20.64 7.95
N LEU A 130 3.52 19.46 8.18
CA LEU A 130 3.30 18.42 7.17
C LEU A 130 1.86 18.39 6.65
N ASP A 131 0.96 19.24 7.13
CA ASP A 131 -0.46 19.17 6.77
C ASP A 131 -0.70 19.40 5.26
N ASN A 132 0.18 20.19 4.63
CA ASN A 132 0.17 20.46 3.18
C ASN A 132 1.32 19.76 2.44
N ALA A 133 1.96 18.76 3.06
CA ALA A 133 3.05 18.03 2.43
C ALA A 133 2.57 17.33 1.14
N PRO A 134 3.47 17.11 0.16
CA PRO A 134 3.14 16.32 -1.02
C PRO A 134 2.65 14.91 -0.65
N PHE A 135 1.72 14.41 -1.44
CA PHE A 135 1.19 13.05 -1.28
C PHE A 135 1.93 12.10 -2.20
N ALA A 136 2.12 10.88 -1.74
CA ALA A 136 2.63 9.79 -2.54
C ALA A 136 1.69 8.59 -2.44
N MET A 137 1.78 7.69 -3.41
CA MET A 137 1.12 6.40 -3.31
C MET A 137 1.87 5.50 -2.33
N ASP A 138 1.11 4.78 -1.52
CA ASP A 138 1.55 3.67 -0.69
C ASP A 138 0.98 2.36 -1.27
N HIS A 139 1.54 1.23 -0.87
CA HIS A 139 0.97 -0.08 -1.08
C HIS A 139 -0.43 -0.22 -0.45
N GLY A 140 -0.64 0.38 0.74
CA GLY A 140 -1.93 0.40 1.45
C GLY A 140 -2.28 -0.90 2.21
N ASP A 141 -1.47 -1.94 2.08
CA ASP A 141 -1.57 -3.21 2.80
C ASP A 141 -0.20 -3.89 2.89
N LEU A 142 0.80 -3.19 3.44
CA LEU A 142 2.14 -3.77 3.56
C LEU A 142 2.16 -4.74 4.75
N SER A 143 2.21 -6.03 4.44
CA SER A 143 2.32 -7.10 5.43
C SER A 143 3.32 -8.15 4.95
N PRO A 144 3.88 -9.01 5.84
CA PRO A 144 4.80 -10.06 5.43
C PRO A 144 4.24 -10.98 4.34
N GLN A 145 2.93 -11.23 4.36
CA GLN A 145 2.24 -12.06 3.37
C GLN A 145 2.27 -11.46 1.96
N ASN A 146 2.42 -10.13 1.86
CA ASN A 146 2.49 -9.38 0.60
C ASN A 146 3.95 -9.11 0.16
N ILE A 147 4.94 -9.65 0.87
CA ILE A 147 6.36 -9.53 0.52
C ILE A 147 6.87 -10.89 0.06
N LEU A 148 7.46 -10.98 -1.14
CA LEU A 148 8.13 -12.20 -1.58
C LEU A 148 9.63 -12.13 -1.29
N ILE A 149 10.17 -13.23 -0.78
CA ILE A 149 11.60 -13.41 -0.55
C ILE A 149 12.13 -14.57 -1.40
N ASP A 150 13.39 -14.43 -1.81
CA ASP A 150 14.13 -15.46 -2.52
C ASP A 150 14.66 -16.54 -1.57
N ALA A 151 15.27 -17.59 -2.13
CA ALA A 151 15.81 -18.71 -1.36
C ALA A 151 17.04 -18.33 -0.50
N GLN A 152 17.64 -17.16 -0.72
CA GLN A 152 18.79 -16.60 0.00
C GLN A 152 18.38 -15.50 1.01
N GLY A 153 17.07 -15.28 1.21
CA GLY A 153 16.55 -14.19 2.04
C GLY A 153 16.83 -12.79 1.49
N GLY A 154 17.15 -12.66 0.20
CA GLY A 154 16.98 -11.40 -0.52
C GLY A 154 15.50 -11.13 -0.75
N VAL A 155 15.12 -9.86 -0.63
CA VAL A 155 13.81 -9.41 -1.08
C VAL A 155 13.90 -9.24 -2.59
N ASP A 156 13.61 -10.29 -3.35
CA ASP A 156 13.51 -10.24 -4.82
C ASP A 156 12.39 -9.31 -5.30
N GLY A 157 11.51 -8.93 -4.38
CA GLY A 157 10.51 -7.92 -4.58
C GLY A 157 9.32 -8.21 -3.69
N PRO A 158 8.72 -7.20 -3.06
CA PRO A 158 7.37 -7.35 -2.56
C PRO A 158 6.48 -7.70 -3.73
N GLY A 159 5.55 -8.63 -3.53
CA GLY A 159 4.44 -8.84 -4.43
C GLY A 159 3.54 -7.63 -4.35
N PHE A 160 4.01 -6.46 -4.82
CA PHE A 160 3.31 -5.21 -4.65
C PHE A 160 2.06 -5.23 -5.52
N ILE A 161 0.92 -5.36 -4.86
CA ILE A 161 -0.38 -5.09 -5.45
C ILE A 161 -0.83 -3.75 -4.87
N PHE A 162 -0.34 -2.66 -5.46
CA PHE A 162 -0.63 -1.28 -5.06
C PHE A 162 -2.13 -0.98 -4.93
N ARG A 163 -2.65 -0.82 -3.71
CA ARG A 163 -3.94 -0.15 -3.51
C ARG A 163 -3.69 1.35 -3.45
N GLY A 164 -3.78 2.04 -4.58
CA GLY A 164 -3.86 3.49 -4.55
C GLY A 164 -5.14 3.99 -3.83
N CYS A 165 -5.05 5.20 -3.31
CA CYS A 165 -6.15 5.96 -2.70
C CYS A 165 -7.24 6.36 -3.70
#